data_AF-A0AAE8FQE8-F1
#
_entry.id   AF-A0AAE8FQE8-F1
#
_cell.length_a   1.000
_cell.length_b   1.000
_cell.length_c   1.000
_cell.angle_alpha   90.00
_cell.angle_beta   90.00
_cell.angle_gamma   90.00
#
_symmetry.space_group_name_H-M   'P 1'
#
loop_
_entity.id
_entity.type
_entity.pdbx_description
1 polymer ?
#
loop_
_entity_poly.entity_id
_entity_poly.type
_entity_poly.pdbx_seq_one_letter_code
_entity_poly.pdbx_strand_id
1 'polypeptide(L)'
;GYNNTLKLLGKEPVNLKENQYLAVGNIDEMKKWVNESLENGNIDQMKKLVNKSSENGKKINISEKTLEPANKKYENINLYNFTMKGDILIFVVKDSLLEGLKPVSSRFNMMLKDNSNTKEELEAIRDQLVESQVYSITKKEIYDNAAGLGATMAYLGIYLGLIFIITSAVVLAIQQLTESTDNVERYRLLKEIGVDQKMINKAIFTQVGVYFMLPLSLAIVHSIVGLKISSSIVGVFGNASIMPNIIITAIIFVIIYGGYFLATYLGAKKNINERS
;
A
#
# COMPACT_ATOMS: atom_id res chain seq x y z
N GLY A 1 14.25 10.41 -28.14
CA GLY A 1 14.42 11.64 -27.35
C GLY A 1 13.14 12.00 -26.61
N TYR A 2 13.23 12.89 -25.63
CA TYR A 2 12.12 13.27 -24.73
C TYR A 2 10.84 13.71 -25.45
N ASN A 3 10.93 14.55 -26.49
CA ASN A 3 9.77 15.01 -27.26
C ASN A 3 9.03 13.87 -28.01
N ASN A 4 9.72 12.79 -28.40
CA ASN A 4 9.05 11.63 -28.99
C ASN A 4 8.18 10.93 -27.93
N THR A 5 8.66 10.81 -26.69
CA THR A 5 7.87 10.27 -25.58
C THR A 5 6.67 11.16 -25.30
N LEU A 6 6.82 12.49 -25.30
CA LEU A 6 5.68 13.41 -25.12
C LEU A 6 4.62 13.23 -26.22
N LYS A 7 5.04 13.07 -27.47
CA LYS A 7 4.14 12.79 -28.59
C LYS A 7 3.37 11.48 -28.40
N LEU A 8 4.03 10.41 -27.93
CA LEU A 8 3.36 9.15 -27.60
C LEU A 8 2.33 9.34 -26.48
N LEU A 9 2.57 10.25 -25.54
CA LEU A 9 1.66 10.61 -24.45
C LEU A 9 0.58 11.64 -24.85
N GLY A 10 0.52 12.07 -26.12
CA GLY A 10 -0.40 13.10 -26.58
C GLY A 10 -0.16 14.50 -25.98
N LYS A 11 1.09 14.78 -25.60
CA LYS A 11 1.52 16.08 -25.05
C LYS A 11 2.27 16.90 -26.09
N GLU A 12 2.17 18.23 -25.96
CA GLU A 12 2.92 19.18 -26.78
C GLU A 12 4.44 19.03 -26.58
N PRO A 13 5.26 19.18 -27.64
CA PRO A 13 6.71 19.11 -27.52
C PRO A 13 7.25 20.32 -26.75
N VAL A 14 8.36 20.11 -26.05
CA VAL A 14 9.07 21.18 -25.33
C VAL A 14 10.25 21.66 -26.18
N ASN A 15 10.43 22.98 -26.25
CA ASN A 15 11.59 23.61 -26.87
C ASN A 15 12.40 24.36 -25.80
N LEU A 16 13.57 23.83 -25.45
CA LEU A 16 14.47 24.41 -24.45
C LEU A 16 15.51 25.31 -25.14
N LYS A 17 15.99 26.36 -24.46
CA LYS A 17 17.22 27.07 -24.86
C LYS A 17 18.47 26.29 -24.43
N GLU A 18 19.63 26.62 -25.01
CA GLU A 18 20.92 25.96 -24.69
C GLU A 18 21.31 26.04 -23.21
N ASN A 19 20.88 27.09 -22.51
CA ASN A 19 21.19 27.32 -21.10
C ASN A 19 20.06 26.88 -20.16
N GLN A 20 19.08 26.10 -20.65
CA GLN A 20 17.88 25.76 -19.90
C GLN A 20 17.75 24.26 -19.64
N TYR A 21 17.13 23.93 -18.51
CA TYR A 21 16.70 22.57 -18.18
C TYR A 21 15.22 22.53 -17.77
N LEU A 22 14.59 21.36 -17.93
CA LEU A 22 13.27 21.07 -17.37
C LEU A 22 13.39 20.03 -16.26
N ALA A 23 12.68 20.24 -15.14
CA ALA A 23 12.60 19.31 -14.03
C ALA A 23 11.34 18.46 -14.15
N VAL A 24 11.50 17.16 -14.35
CA VAL A 24 10.40 16.20 -14.50
C VAL A 24 10.57 15.04 -13.52
N GLY A 25 9.48 14.34 -13.25
CA GLY A 25 9.50 13.10 -12.47
C GLY A 25 8.10 12.48 -12.45
N ASN A 26 7.90 11.42 -11.69
CA ASN A 26 6.58 10.77 -11.62
C ASN A 26 5.99 10.63 -10.21
N ILE A 27 6.65 11.16 -9.20
CA ILE A 27 6.18 11.17 -7.81
C ILE A 27 5.45 12.49 -7.54
N ASP A 28 4.16 12.43 -7.19
CA ASP A 28 3.31 13.62 -6.98
C ASP A 28 3.70 14.38 -5.72
N GLU A 29 4.09 13.64 -4.68
CA GLU A 29 4.48 14.14 -3.37
C GLU A 29 5.74 15.03 -3.45
N MET A 30 6.59 14.79 -4.45
CA MET A 30 7.79 15.59 -4.71
C MET A 30 7.48 16.95 -5.35
N LYS A 31 6.30 17.12 -5.95
CA LYS A 31 5.95 18.34 -6.71
C LYS A 31 6.12 19.61 -5.89
N LYS A 32 5.61 19.62 -4.65
CA LYS A 32 5.70 20.79 -3.76
C LYS A 32 7.16 21.13 -3.48
N TRP A 33 7.93 20.13 -3.09
CA TRP A 33 9.34 20.29 -2.72
C TRP A 33 10.18 20.76 -3.92
N VAL A 34 10.01 20.15 -5.09
CA VAL A 34 10.73 20.55 -6.30
C VAL A 34 10.33 21.97 -6.72
N ASN A 35 9.04 22.32 -6.71
CA ASN A 35 8.61 23.67 -7.04
C ASN A 35 9.19 24.73 -6.10
N GLU A 36 9.13 24.52 -4.79
CA GLU A 36 9.72 25.43 -3.80
C GLU A 36 11.23 25.58 -4.01
N SER A 37 11.91 24.50 -4.37
CA SER A 37 13.33 24.51 -4.71
C SER A 37 13.62 25.38 -5.96
N LEU A 38 12.83 25.22 -7.02
CA LEU A 38 12.93 26.02 -8.25
C LEU A 38 12.56 27.50 -8.04
N GLU A 39 11.65 27.79 -7.11
CA GLU A 39 11.20 29.15 -6.79
C GLU A 39 12.14 29.90 -5.87
N ASN A 40 12.61 29.25 -4.80
CA ASN A 40 13.32 29.89 -3.69
C ASN A 40 14.83 29.61 -3.69
N GLY A 41 15.32 28.68 -4.51
CA GLY A 41 16.74 28.35 -4.61
C GLY A 41 17.33 27.81 -3.30
N ASN A 42 16.53 27.17 -2.45
CA ASN A 42 16.92 26.83 -1.09
C ASN A 42 17.94 25.66 -1.08
N ILE A 43 19.19 26.01 -0.76
CA ILE A 43 20.41 25.21 -0.94
C ILE A 43 20.49 24.01 0.02
N ASP A 44 19.91 24.13 1.22
CA ASP A 44 20.12 23.18 2.32
C ASP A 44 19.41 21.82 2.14
N GLN A 45 18.32 21.78 1.36
CA GLN A 45 17.56 20.55 1.16
C GLN A 45 18.04 19.74 -0.07
N MET A 46 18.53 20.41 -1.11
CA MET A 46 19.13 19.72 -2.28
C MET A 46 20.54 19.18 -2.01
N LYS A 47 21.34 19.86 -1.17
CA LYS A 47 22.69 19.40 -0.79
C LYS A 47 22.68 18.01 -0.15
N LYS A 48 21.60 17.60 0.53
CA LYS A 48 21.48 16.26 1.13
C LYS A 48 21.31 15.14 0.10
N LEU A 49 20.86 15.43 -1.12
CA LEU A 49 20.61 14.44 -2.17
C LEU A 49 21.62 14.50 -3.32
N VAL A 50 22.26 15.65 -3.54
CA VAL A 50 23.22 15.84 -4.63
C VAL A 50 24.47 16.50 -4.06
N ASN A 51 25.53 15.71 -3.84
CA ASN A 51 26.85 16.12 -3.32
C ASN A 51 27.59 17.19 -4.18
N LYS A 52 26.93 17.80 -5.18
CA LYS A 52 27.49 18.79 -6.13
C LYS A 52 26.48 19.88 -6.53
N SER A 53 25.56 20.29 -5.65
CA SER A 53 24.66 21.41 -5.96
C SER A 53 25.33 22.77 -5.72
N SER A 54 25.30 23.62 -6.76
CA SER A 54 25.87 24.97 -6.83
C SER A 54 25.23 25.94 -5.82
N GLU A 55 25.96 26.99 -5.43
CA GLU A 55 25.58 28.03 -4.44
C GLU A 55 24.31 28.85 -4.78
N ASN A 56 23.65 28.55 -5.90
CA ASN A 56 22.34 29.09 -6.24
C ASN A 56 21.43 27.90 -6.52
N GLY A 57 20.53 27.53 -5.60
CA GLY A 57 19.67 26.34 -5.69
C GLY A 57 18.67 26.31 -6.86
N LYS A 58 18.78 27.21 -7.84
CA LYS A 58 18.05 27.15 -9.12
C LYS A 58 18.91 26.66 -10.27
N LYS A 59 20.24 26.71 -10.13
CA LYS A 59 21.16 26.49 -11.23
C LYS A 59 21.85 25.15 -11.06
N ILE A 60 21.87 24.35 -12.13
CA ILE A 60 22.61 23.09 -12.17
C ILE A 60 23.80 23.24 -13.10
N ASN A 61 24.93 22.63 -12.75
CA ASN A 61 26.12 22.61 -13.60
C ASN A 61 26.19 21.25 -14.30
N ILE A 62 26.09 21.26 -15.63
CA ILE A 62 26.27 20.08 -16.48
C ILE A 62 27.34 20.42 -17.51
N SER A 63 28.37 19.58 -17.61
CA SER A 63 29.48 19.78 -18.57
C SER A 63 30.07 21.20 -18.51
N GLU A 64 30.35 21.69 -17.29
CA GLU A 64 30.89 23.03 -17.00
C GLU A 64 29.98 24.22 -17.39
N LYS A 65 28.79 23.95 -17.93
CA LYS A 65 27.78 24.97 -18.24
C LYS A 65 26.76 25.07 -17.12
N THR A 66 26.47 26.29 -16.72
CA THR A 66 25.42 26.59 -15.74
C THR A 66 24.08 26.75 -16.44
N LEU A 67 23.11 25.93 -16.04
CA LEU A 67 21.76 25.91 -16.61
C LEU A 67 20.74 26.49 -15.63
N GLU A 68 19.71 27.13 -16.16
CA GLU A 68 18.57 27.70 -15.42
C GLU A 68 17.27 26.95 -15.75
N PRO A 69 16.27 26.95 -14.86
CA PRO A 69 15.05 26.21 -15.11
C PRO A 69 14.21 26.91 -16.19
N ALA A 70 13.78 26.16 -17.20
CA ALA A 70 12.93 26.65 -18.28
C ALA A 70 11.55 27.10 -17.79
N ASN A 71 11.06 26.46 -16.73
CA ASN A 71 9.86 26.86 -16.00
C ASN A 71 10.05 26.57 -14.49
N LYS A 72 9.20 27.15 -13.64
CA LYS A 72 9.21 26.92 -12.19
C LYS A 72 8.28 25.79 -11.75
N LYS A 73 7.98 24.84 -12.64
CA LYS A 73 6.97 23.80 -12.40
C LYS A 73 7.55 22.41 -12.64
N TYR A 74 7.51 21.58 -11.62
CA TYR A 74 7.71 20.15 -11.72
C TYR A 74 6.60 19.52 -12.56
N GLU A 75 6.99 18.87 -13.64
CA GLU A 75 6.08 18.14 -14.51
C GLU A 75 6.01 16.68 -14.11
N ASN A 76 4.82 16.24 -13.67
CA ASN A 76 4.58 14.84 -13.39
C ASN A 76 4.31 14.09 -14.71
N ILE A 77 5.28 13.31 -15.16
CA ILE A 77 5.25 12.55 -16.42
C ILE A 77 5.89 11.18 -16.21
N ASN A 78 5.15 10.12 -16.53
CA ASN A 78 5.70 8.77 -16.65
C ASN A 78 6.41 8.62 -18.00
N LEU A 79 7.74 8.61 -17.98
CA LEU A 79 8.55 8.51 -19.20
C LEU A 79 8.69 7.10 -19.75
N TYR A 80 8.40 6.08 -18.93
CA TYR A 80 8.45 4.68 -19.31
C TYR A 80 7.55 3.88 -18.37
N ASN A 81 7.23 2.65 -18.76
CA ASN A 81 6.47 1.71 -17.95
C ASN A 81 7.35 1.17 -16.81
N PHE A 82 6.85 1.26 -15.58
CA PHE A 82 7.46 0.63 -14.41
C PHE A 82 6.38 0.25 -13.40
N THR A 83 6.64 -0.78 -12.59
CA THR A 83 5.66 -1.31 -11.62
C THR A 83 5.26 -0.27 -10.56
N MET A 84 6.15 0.68 -10.26
CA MET A 84 5.95 1.70 -9.24
C MET A 84 6.44 3.06 -9.74
N LYS A 85 5.91 4.15 -9.20
CA LYS A 85 6.51 5.47 -9.37
C LYS A 85 7.85 5.49 -8.63
N GLY A 86 8.86 6.15 -9.19
CA GLY A 86 10.24 6.09 -8.67
C GLY A 86 11.19 7.16 -9.21
N ASP A 87 10.78 7.87 -10.27
CA ASP A 87 11.55 8.98 -10.82
C ASP A 87 11.28 10.22 -9.96
N ILE A 88 12.11 10.41 -8.95
CA ILE A 88 12.05 11.56 -8.01
C ILE A 88 12.29 12.87 -8.76
N LEU A 89 13.36 12.93 -9.56
CA LEU A 89 13.76 14.13 -10.31
C LEU A 89 14.68 13.76 -11.47
N ILE A 90 14.31 14.19 -12.66
CA ILE A 90 15.05 14.05 -13.91
C ILE A 90 15.20 15.45 -14.51
N PHE A 91 16.43 15.78 -14.91
CA PHE A 91 16.71 17.01 -15.65
C PHE A 91 16.75 16.72 -17.15
N VAL A 92 15.84 17.33 -17.89
CA VAL A 92 15.82 17.28 -19.35
C VAL A 92 16.58 18.50 -19.88
N VAL A 93 17.53 18.25 -20.78
CA VAL A 93 18.41 19.27 -21.36
C VAL A 93 18.51 19.06 -22.88
N LYS A 94 19.14 20.01 -23.60
CA LYS A 94 19.44 19.82 -25.02
C LYS A 94 20.55 18.80 -25.25
N ASP A 95 20.42 18.04 -26.34
CA ASP A 95 21.36 16.99 -26.74
C ASP A 95 22.80 17.52 -26.94
N SER A 96 22.95 18.77 -27.40
CA SER A 96 24.25 19.48 -27.54
C SER A 96 25.06 19.55 -26.25
N LEU A 97 24.42 19.52 -25.08
CA LEU A 97 25.09 19.55 -23.77
C LEU A 97 25.60 18.17 -23.33
N LEU A 98 25.19 17.12 -24.03
CA LEU A 98 25.50 15.72 -23.71
C LEU A 98 26.57 15.13 -24.64
N GLU A 99 27.08 15.91 -25.59
CA GLU A 99 28.16 15.48 -26.48
C GLU A 99 29.39 15.03 -25.68
N GLY A 100 29.90 13.84 -26.01
CA GLY A 100 31.03 13.22 -25.31
C GLY A 100 30.69 12.46 -24.03
N LEU A 101 29.45 12.54 -23.52
CA LEU A 101 29.01 11.73 -22.39
C LEU A 101 28.60 10.31 -22.82
N LYS A 102 28.93 9.32 -22.01
CA LYS A 102 28.50 7.93 -22.24
C LYS A 102 27.13 7.68 -21.57
N PRO A 103 26.13 7.16 -22.29
CA PRO A 103 24.84 6.84 -21.70
C PRO A 103 24.99 5.70 -20.68
N VAL A 104 24.42 5.88 -19.49
CA VAL A 104 24.34 4.83 -18.45
C VAL A 104 23.18 3.88 -18.71
N SER A 105 22.08 4.39 -19.27
CA SER A 105 20.90 3.62 -19.63
C SER A 105 20.23 4.22 -20.85
N SER A 106 19.74 3.36 -21.75
CA SER A 106 18.92 3.76 -22.89
C SER A 106 17.54 3.13 -22.77
N ARG A 107 16.50 3.88 -23.13
CA ARG A 107 15.11 3.41 -23.09
C ARG A 107 14.46 3.61 -24.44
N PHE A 108 13.71 2.61 -24.88
CA PHE A 108 12.91 2.66 -26.09
C PHE A 108 11.44 2.54 -25.71
N ASN A 109 10.66 3.58 -26.04
CA ASN A 109 9.22 3.61 -25.80
C ASN A 109 8.48 3.37 -27.10
N MET A 110 7.51 2.47 -27.07
CA MET A 110 6.67 2.13 -28.21
C MET A 110 5.20 2.11 -27.77
N MET A 111 4.34 2.69 -28.60
CA MET A 111 2.89 2.59 -28.46
C MET A 111 2.34 1.79 -29.63
N LEU A 112 1.72 0.66 -29.32
CA LEU A 112 1.14 -0.22 -30.32
C LEU A 112 -0.29 0.21 -30.59
N LYS A 113 -0.65 0.26 -31.88
CA LYS A 113 -2.03 0.44 -32.30
C LYS A 113 -2.74 -0.90 -32.20
N ASP A 114 -3.97 -0.87 -31.70
CA ASP A 114 -4.74 -2.07 -31.40
C ASP A 114 -5.20 -2.75 -32.70
N ASN A 115 -4.40 -3.70 -33.21
CA ASN A 115 -4.71 -4.51 -34.39
C ASN A 115 -4.77 -6.01 -34.01
N SER A 116 -5.47 -6.82 -34.80
CA SER A 116 -5.75 -8.24 -34.50
C SER A 116 -4.52 -9.13 -34.33
N ASN A 117 -3.38 -8.80 -34.94
CA ASN A 117 -2.16 -9.64 -34.94
C ASN A 117 -1.08 -9.17 -33.95
N THR A 118 -1.35 -8.12 -33.19
CA THR A 118 -0.33 -7.43 -32.37
C THR A 118 0.28 -8.32 -31.27
N LYS A 119 -0.42 -9.37 -30.84
CA LYS A 119 0.02 -10.22 -29.72
C LYS A 119 1.16 -11.18 -30.11
N GLU A 120 1.06 -11.86 -31.25
CA GLU A 120 2.09 -12.81 -31.68
C GLU A 120 3.38 -12.08 -32.09
N GLU A 121 3.24 -10.94 -32.78
CA GLU A 121 4.37 -10.07 -33.12
C GLU A 121 5.09 -9.53 -31.87
N LEU A 122 4.33 -9.21 -30.81
CA LEU A 122 4.89 -8.76 -29.55
C LEU A 122 5.71 -9.84 -28.83
N GLU A 123 5.21 -11.08 -28.81
CA GLU A 123 5.95 -12.20 -28.19
C GLU A 123 7.24 -12.49 -28.96
N ALA A 124 7.19 -12.49 -30.30
CA ALA A 124 8.39 -12.69 -31.11
C ALA A 124 9.45 -11.59 -30.91
N ILE A 125 9.02 -10.32 -30.81
CA ILE A 125 9.91 -9.21 -30.46
C ILE A 125 10.47 -9.41 -29.05
N ARG A 126 9.64 -9.84 -28.09
CA ARG A 126 10.06 -10.05 -26.70
C ARG A 126 11.14 -11.13 -26.58
N ASP A 127 10.98 -12.24 -27.27
CA ASP A 127 11.96 -13.34 -27.24
C ASP A 127 13.33 -12.86 -27.75
N GLN A 128 13.37 -12.09 -28.84
CA GLN A 128 14.59 -11.48 -29.36
C GLN A 128 15.24 -10.48 -28.39
N LEU A 129 14.41 -9.72 -27.65
CA LEU A 129 14.89 -8.75 -26.66
C LEU A 129 15.49 -9.44 -25.43
N VAL A 130 14.92 -10.56 -24.98
CA VAL A 130 15.44 -11.35 -23.86
C VAL A 130 16.83 -11.91 -24.19
N GLU A 131 17.01 -12.46 -25.40
CA GLU A 131 18.32 -12.94 -25.87
C GLU A 131 19.37 -11.80 -25.91
N SER A 132 18.93 -10.59 -26.22
CA SER A 132 19.77 -9.39 -26.28
C SER A 132 20.00 -8.71 -24.92
N GLN A 133 19.59 -9.33 -23.81
CA GLN A 133 19.64 -8.76 -22.45
C GLN A 133 18.91 -7.42 -22.30
N VAL A 134 17.90 -7.16 -23.14
CA VAL A 134 17.08 -5.95 -23.07
C VAL A 134 15.85 -6.24 -22.20
N TYR A 135 15.75 -5.52 -21.08
CA TYR A 135 14.56 -5.55 -20.24
C TYR A 135 13.39 -4.84 -20.94
N SER A 136 12.28 -5.55 -21.12
CA SER A 136 11.05 -5.00 -21.70
C SER A 136 9.87 -5.24 -20.75
N ILE A 137 8.94 -4.29 -20.72
CA ILE A 137 7.71 -4.40 -19.94
C ILE A 137 6.59 -3.58 -20.59
N THR A 138 5.44 -4.22 -20.80
CA THR A 138 4.25 -3.58 -21.33
C THR A 138 3.37 -3.02 -20.22
N LYS A 139 2.50 -2.08 -20.59
CA LYS A 139 1.48 -1.56 -19.67
C LYS A 139 0.59 -2.69 -19.15
N LYS A 140 0.19 -3.63 -20.01
CA LYS A 140 -0.66 -4.76 -19.65
C LYS A 140 0.01 -5.67 -18.63
N GLU A 141 1.27 -6.03 -18.83
CA GLU A 141 2.02 -6.85 -17.87
C GLU A 141 2.11 -6.20 -16.49
N ILE A 142 2.25 -4.86 -16.40
CA ILE A 142 2.21 -4.18 -15.11
C ILE A 142 0.86 -4.39 -14.40
N TYR A 143 -0.25 -4.26 -15.13
CA TYR A 143 -1.58 -4.51 -14.56
C TYR A 143 -1.79 -5.97 -14.17
N ASP A 144 -1.42 -6.90 -15.05
CA ASP A 144 -1.56 -8.34 -14.81
C ASP A 144 -0.69 -8.79 -13.61
N ASN A 145 0.55 -8.28 -13.51
CA ASN A 145 1.44 -8.53 -12.37
C ASN A 145 0.88 -7.94 -11.06
N ALA A 146 0.35 -6.71 -11.11
CA ALA A 146 -0.26 -6.08 -9.94
C ALA A 146 -1.53 -6.83 -9.48
N ALA A 147 -2.37 -7.25 -10.43
CA ALA A 147 -3.56 -8.06 -10.16
C ALA A 147 -3.18 -9.44 -9.60
N GLY A 148 -2.16 -10.09 -10.17
CA GLY A 148 -1.63 -11.35 -9.70
C GLY A 148 -1.10 -11.27 -8.26
N LEU A 149 -0.26 -10.27 -7.96
CA LEU A 149 0.22 -10.01 -6.60
C LEU A 149 -0.94 -9.75 -5.63
N GLY A 150 -1.91 -8.92 -6.02
CA GLY A 150 -3.11 -8.65 -5.23
C GLY A 150 -3.92 -9.91 -4.96
N ALA A 151 -4.12 -10.76 -5.97
CA ALA A 151 -4.84 -12.02 -5.85
C ALA A 151 -4.10 -13.01 -4.92
N THR A 152 -2.78 -13.12 -5.04
CA THR A 152 -1.96 -13.97 -4.15
C THR A 152 -2.06 -13.49 -2.70
N MET A 153 -1.95 -12.18 -2.45
CA MET A 153 -2.07 -11.63 -1.10
C MET A 153 -3.47 -11.83 -0.52
N ALA A 154 -4.51 -11.63 -1.33
CA ALA A 154 -5.89 -11.89 -0.91
C ALA A 154 -6.12 -13.37 -0.58
N TYR A 155 -5.62 -14.28 -1.42
CA TYR A 155 -5.69 -15.72 -1.18
C TYR A 155 -5.01 -16.12 0.14
N LEU A 156 -3.79 -15.64 0.39
CA LEU A 156 -3.07 -15.89 1.64
C LEU A 156 -3.84 -15.33 2.84
N GLY A 157 -4.36 -14.11 2.73
CA GLY A 157 -5.15 -13.47 3.79
C GLY A 157 -6.43 -14.27 4.13
N ILE A 158 -7.18 -14.70 3.13
CA ILE A 158 -8.39 -15.51 3.31
C ILE A 158 -8.04 -16.87 3.90
N TYR A 159 -7.01 -17.54 3.37
CA TYR A 159 -6.57 -18.86 3.83
C TYR A 159 -6.16 -18.83 5.31
N LEU A 160 -5.30 -17.88 5.68
CA LEU A 160 -4.89 -17.69 7.07
C LEU A 160 -6.08 -17.30 7.96
N GLY A 161 -6.96 -16.42 7.48
CA GLY A 161 -8.18 -16.04 8.19
C GLY A 161 -9.09 -17.23 8.48
N LEU A 162 -9.30 -18.12 7.52
CA LEU A 162 -10.08 -19.35 7.71
C LEU A 162 -9.44 -20.31 8.71
N ILE A 163 -8.12 -20.51 8.63
CA ILE A 163 -7.39 -21.34 9.61
C ILE A 163 -7.58 -20.77 11.02
N PHE A 164 -7.43 -19.46 11.21
CA PHE A 164 -7.64 -18.83 12.51
C PHE A 164 -9.08 -18.96 13.00
N ILE A 165 -10.09 -18.82 12.13
CA ILE A 165 -11.50 -19.01 12.49
C ILE A 165 -11.75 -20.46 12.94
N ILE A 166 -11.31 -21.45 12.17
CA ILE A 166 -11.49 -22.87 12.50
C ILE A 166 -10.77 -23.19 13.81
N THR A 167 -9.52 -22.75 13.96
CA THR A 167 -8.73 -22.97 15.19
C THR A 167 -9.41 -22.33 16.39
N SER A 168 -9.93 -21.10 16.24
CA SER A 168 -10.66 -20.42 17.31
C SER A 168 -11.95 -21.16 17.68
N ALA A 169 -12.72 -21.63 16.70
CA ALA A 169 -13.94 -22.40 16.94
C ALA A 169 -13.64 -23.72 17.67
N VAL A 170 -12.56 -24.42 17.29
CA VAL A 170 -12.11 -25.64 17.96
C VAL A 170 -11.67 -25.35 19.40
N VAL A 171 -10.87 -24.32 19.61
CA VAL A 171 -10.42 -23.92 20.97
C VAL A 171 -11.63 -23.57 21.85
N LEU A 172 -12.59 -22.79 21.32
CA LEU A 172 -13.82 -22.46 22.03
C LEU A 172 -14.67 -23.70 22.35
N ALA A 173 -14.81 -24.65 21.41
CA ALA A 173 -15.53 -25.90 21.65
C ALA A 173 -14.87 -26.73 22.76
N ILE A 174 -13.53 -26.81 22.77
CA ILE A 174 -12.77 -27.48 23.83
C ILE A 174 -13.01 -26.79 25.18
N GLN A 175 -12.93 -25.45 25.23
CA GLN A 175 -13.19 -24.68 26.44
C GLN A 175 -14.60 -24.92 26.97
N GLN A 176 -15.63 -24.92 26.12
CA GLN A 176 -17.01 -25.21 26.55
C GLN A 176 -17.17 -26.63 27.09
N LEU A 177 -16.51 -27.64 26.49
CA LEU A 177 -16.56 -29.02 26.97
C LEU A 177 -15.90 -29.15 28.35
N THR A 178 -14.72 -28.55 28.54
CA THR A 178 -14.00 -28.54 29.82
C THR A 178 -14.78 -27.78 30.89
N GLU A 179 -15.23 -26.56 30.60
CA GLU A 179 -16.02 -25.76 31.54
C GLU A 179 -17.34 -26.44 31.90
N SER A 180 -18.01 -27.13 30.96
CA SER A 180 -19.24 -27.87 31.28
C SER A 180 -19.04 -29.02 32.25
N THR A 181 -17.83 -29.59 32.30
CA THR A 181 -17.47 -30.70 33.19
C THR A 181 -17.02 -30.18 34.56
N ASP A 182 -16.11 -29.19 34.58
CA ASP A 182 -15.55 -28.63 35.82
C ASP A 182 -16.53 -27.73 36.58
N ASN A 183 -17.32 -26.91 35.88
CA ASN A 183 -18.23 -25.96 36.53
C ASN A 183 -19.45 -26.66 37.17
N VAL A 184 -19.91 -27.79 36.64
CA VAL A 184 -21.03 -28.53 37.25
C VAL A 184 -20.67 -29.03 38.65
N GLU A 185 -19.46 -29.55 38.82
CA GLU A 185 -18.97 -30.03 40.10
C GLU A 185 -18.73 -28.88 41.09
N ARG A 186 -18.15 -27.77 40.60
CA ARG A 186 -17.83 -26.59 41.43
C ARG A 186 -19.06 -25.79 41.86
N TYR A 187 -20.07 -25.64 41.01
CA TYR A 187 -21.33 -24.97 41.36
C TYR A 187 -22.21 -25.83 42.27
N ARG A 188 -22.14 -27.16 42.13
CA ARG A 188 -22.78 -28.08 43.08
C ARG A 188 -22.20 -27.89 44.48
N LEU A 189 -20.88 -27.83 44.62
CA LEU A 189 -20.22 -27.56 45.90
C LEU A 189 -20.64 -26.20 46.48
N LEU A 190 -20.59 -25.11 45.70
CA LEU A 190 -21.00 -23.77 46.16
C LEU A 190 -22.46 -23.68 46.62
N LYS A 191 -23.34 -24.45 45.97
CA LYS A 191 -24.75 -24.59 46.36
C LYS A 191 -24.91 -25.38 47.66
N GLU A 192 -24.09 -26.41 47.88
CA GLU A 192 -24.06 -27.19 49.14
C GLU A 192 -23.57 -26.34 50.34
N ILE A 193 -22.77 -25.29 50.12
CA ILE A 193 -22.31 -24.35 51.19
C ILE A 193 -23.22 -23.10 51.35
N GLY A 194 -24.34 -23.03 50.62
CA GLY A 194 -25.39 -22.02 50.85
C GLY A 194 -25.19 -20.66 50.17
N VAL A 195 -24.34 -20.57 49.13
CA VAL A 195 -24.12 -19.31 48.39
C VAL A 195 -25.36 -18.94 47.56
N ASP A 196 -25.78 -17.68 47.61
CA ASP A 196 -26.94 -17.18 46.87
C ASP A 196 -26.74 -17.25 45.34
N GLN A 197 -27.75 -17.77 44.64
CA GLN A 197 -27.73 -18.03 43.20
C GLN A 197 -27.49 -16.75 42.38
N LYS A 198 -27.88 -15.58 42.91
CA LYS A 198 -27.61 -14.27 42.31
C LYS A 198 -26.12 -13.92 42.27
N MET A 199 -25.35 -14.28 43.30
CA MET A 199 -23.91 -14.04 43.33
C MET A 199 -23.19 -14.92 42.31
N ILE A 200 -23.64 -16.17 42.15
CA ILE A 200 -23.13 -17.12 41.16
C ILE A 200 -23.35 -16.60 39.72
N ASN A 201 -24.57 -16.17 39.40
CA ASN A 201 -24.87 -15.64 38.05
C ASN A 201 -24.10 -14.35 37.72
N LYS A 202 -23.88 -13.48 38.71
CA LYS A 202 -23.09 -12.25 38.53
C LYS A 202 -21.62 -12.57 38.27
N ALA A 203 -21.05 -13.54 38.98
CA ALA A 203 -19.67 -13.98 38.78
C ALA A 203 -19.45 -14.55 37.36
N ILE A 204 -20.38 -15.39 36.88
CA ILE A 204 -20.35 -15.95 35.52
C ILE A 204 -20.38 -14.84 34.47
N PHE A 205 -21.29 -13.87 34.60
CA PHE A 205 -21.41 -12.78 33.65
C PHE A 205 -20.13 -11.93 33.59
N THR A 206 -19.56 -11.58 34.74
CA THR A 206 -18.30 -10.81 34.80
C THR A 206 -17.13 -11.60 34.23
N GLN A 207 -17.04 -12.90 34.50
CA GLN A 207 -15.98 -13.76 34.00
C GLN A 207 -16.03 -13.87 32.47
N VAL A 208 -17.19 -14.21 31.91
CA VAL A 208 -17.40 -14.28 30.44
C VAL A 208 -17.14 -12.92 29.79
N GLY A 209 -17.61 -11.83 30.39
CA GLY A 209 -17.39 -10.48 29.88
C GLY A 209 -15.91 -10.09 29.83
N VAL A 210 -15.15 -10.38 30.88
CA VAL A 210 -13.70 -10.07 30.92
C VAL A 210 -12.92 -10.92 29.92
N TYR A 211 -13.21 -12.22 29.82
CA TYR A 211 -12.55 -13.10 28.84
C TYR A 211 -12.82 -12.70 27.39
N PHE A 212 -13.96 -12.08 27.11
CA PHE A 212 -14.31 -11.61 25.77
C PHE A 212 -13.73 -10.22 25.45
N MET A 213 -13.75 -9.30 26.43
CA MET A 213 -13.35 -7.91 26.23
C MET A 213 -11.83 -7.72 26.22
N LEU A 214 -11.07 -8.52 26.96
CA LEU A 214 -9.60 -8.42 27.00
C LEU A 214 -8.95 -8.70 25.63
N PRO A 215 -9.21 -9.84 24.97
CA PRO A 215 -8.66 -10.11 23.64
C PRO A 215 -9.15 -9.10 22.59
N LEU A 216 -10.42 -8.67 22.66
CA LEU A 216 -10.96 -7.66 21.76
C LEU A 216 -10.22 -6.32 21.88
N SER A 217 -9.99 -5.86 23.10
CA SER A 217 -9.27 -4.62 23.36
C SER A 217 -7.83 -4.69 22.82
N LEU A 218 -7.16 -5.82 23.04
CA LEU A 218 -5.82 -6.06 22.50
C LEU A 218 -5.81 -6.06 20.97
N ALA A 219 -6.79 -6.69 20.32
CA ALA A 219 -6.92 -6.72 18.87
C ALA A 219 -7.15 -5.31 18.28
N ILE A 220 -7.95 -4.47 18.94
CA ILE A 220 -8.17 -3.08 18.53
C ILE A 220 -6.86 -2.28 18.60
N VAL A 221 -6.13 -2.37 19.72
CA VAL A 221 -4.85 -1.66 19.88
C VAL A 221 -3.84 -2.13 18.83
N HIS A 222 -3.71 -3.43 18.62
CA HIS A 222 -2.82 -3.99 17.60
C HIS A 222 -3.19 -3.51 16.19
N SER A 223 -4.49 -3.47 15.87
CA SER A 223 -5.00 -3.00 14.57
C SER A 223 -4.66 -1.53 14.33
N ILE A 224 -4.82 -0.66 15.33
CA ILE A 224 -4.48 0.77 15.19
C ILE A 224 -3.00 0.96 14.86
N VAL A 225 -2.11 0.24 15.55
CA VAL A 225 -0.66 0.30 15.28
C VAL A 225 -0.34 -0.22 13.88
N GLY A 226 -0.90 -1.37 13.50
CA GLY A 226 -0.72 -1.94 12.17
C GLY A 226 -1.21 -1.02 11.04
N LEU A 227 -2.38 -0.39 11.23
CA LEU A 227 -2.94 0.56 10.26
C LEU A 227 -2.10 1.83 10.14
N LYS A 228 -1.51 2.33 11.23
CA LYS A 228 -0.62 3.50 11.19
C LYS A 228 0.65 3.22 10.36
N ILE A 229 1.27 2.05 10.57
CA ILE A 229 2.45 1.63 9.82
C ILE A 229 2.08 1.40 8.35
N SER A 230 1.00 0.66 8.08
CA SER A 230 0.52 0.40 6.71
C SER A 230 0.21 1.69 5.95
N SER A 231 -0.47 2.65 6.58
CA SER A 231 -0.74 3.98 5.99
C SER A 231 0.53 4.73 5.61
N SER A 232 1.58 4.61 6.44
CA SER A 232 2.87 5.25 6.18
C SER A 232 3.58 4.63 4.98
N ILE A 233 3.54 3.29 4.87
CA ILE A 233 4.14 2.56 3.74
C ILE A 233 3.40 2.90 2.44
N VAL A 234 2.07 2.89 2.45
CA VAL A 234 1.27 3.25 1.26
C VAL A 234 1.59 4.68 0.81
N GLY A 235 1.68 5.63 1.75
CA GLY A 235 2.01 7.03 1.44
C GLY A 235 3.37 7.24 0.77
N VAL A 236 4.34 6.32 0.96
CA VAL A 236 5.63 6.34 0.25
C VAL A 236 5.51 5.90 -1.21
N PHE A 237 4.56 5.00 -1.50
CA PHE A 237 4.38 4.42 -2.83
C PHE A 237 3.27 5.09 -3.65
N GLY A 238 2.53 6.01 -3.04
CA GLY A 238 1.60 6.93 -3.70
C GLY A 238 0.37 7.26 -2.84
N ASN A 239 -0.35 8.31 -3.22
CA ASN A 239 -1.51 8.82 -2.49
C ASN A 239 -2.81 7.98 -2.70
N ALA A 240 -2.74 6.67 -2.44
CA ALA A 240 -3.94 5.84 -2.38
C ALA A 240 -4.57 5.96 -0.99
N SER A 241 -5.72 6.64 -0.89
CA SER A 241 -6.46 6.74 0.37
C SER A 241 -6.98 5.36 0.78
N ILE A 242 -6.36 4.73 1.78
CA ILE A 242 -6.80 3.42 2.31
C ILE A 242 -7.98 3.55 3.30
N MET A 243 -8.33 4.78 3.69
CA MET A 243 -9.38 5.06 4.68
C MET A 243 -10.75 4.43 4.34
N PRO A 244 -11.25 4.48 3.09
CA PRO A 244 -12.53 3.85 2.76
C PRO A 244 -12.53 2.35 3.01
N ASN A 245 -11.44 1.67 2.67
CA ASN A 245 -11.30 0.23 2.88
C ASN A 245 -11.28 -0.12 4.38
N ILE A 246 -10.58 0.69 5.20
CA ILE A 246 -10.56 0.51 6.66
C ILE A 246 -11.97 0.63 7.24
N ILE A 247 -12.75 1.64 6.81
CA ILE A 247 -14.11 1.86 7.29
C ILE A 247 -15.02 0.67 6.92
N ILE A 248 -14.95 0.19 5.67
CA ILE A 248 -15.73 -0.97 5.22
C ILE A 248 -15.39 -2.20 6.05
N THR A 249 -14.10 -2.50 6.25
CA THR A 249 -13.66 -3.63 7.07
C THR A 249 -14.12 -3.50 8.52
N ALA A 250 -14.06 -2.30 9.11
CA ALA A 250 -14.53 -2.06 10.47
C ALA A 250 -16.04 -2.31 10.61
N ILE A 251 -16.86 -1.88 9.63
CA ILE A 251 -18.30 -2.13 9.63
C ILE A 251 -18.59 -3.63 9.58
N ILE A 252 -17.93 -4.37 8.67
CA ILE A 252 -18.08 -5.83 8.57
C ILE A 252 -17.71 -6.51 9.89
N PHE A 253 -16.60 -6.09 10.52
CA PHE A 253 -16.17 -6.63 11.80
C PHE A 253 -17.22 -6.40 12.90
N VAL A 254 -17.77 -5.19 13.01
CA VAL A 254 -18.82 -4.86 13.99
C VAL A 254 -20.07 -5.72 13.76
N ILE A 255 -20.47 -5.95 12.50
CA ILE A 255 -21.63 -6.80 12.18
C ILE A 255 -21.39 -8.24 12.62
N ILE A 256 -20.25 -8.83 12.26
CA ILE A 256 -19.93 -10.23 12.59
C ILE A 256 -19.78 -10.41 14.10
N TYR A 257 -18.98 -9.56 14.75
CA TYR A 257 -18.68 -9.67 16.17
C TYR A 257 -19.87 -9.31 17.06
N GLY A 258 -20.62 -8.26 16.68
CA GLY A 258 -21.87 -7.88 17.34
C GLY A 258 -22.93 -8.96 17.21
N GLY A 259 -23.07 -9.55 16.01
CA GLY A 259 -23.94 -10.70 15.77
C GLY A 259 -23.59 -11.90 16.65
N TYR A 260 -22.30 -12.23 16.77
CA TYR A 260 -21.82 -13.30 17.65
C TYR A 260 -22.13 -13.02 19.12
N PHE A 261 -21.86 -11.80 19.61
CA PHE A 261 -22.17 -11.42 20.98
C PHE A 261 -23.67 -11.56 21.30
N LEU A 262 -24.54 -11.10 20.39
CA LEU A 262 -25.99 -11.23 20.54
C LEU A 262 -26.43 -12.70 20.56
N ALA A 263 -25.90 -13.54 19.67
CA ALA A 263 -26.21 -14.96 19.63
C ALA A 263 -25.80 -15.66 20.94
N THR A 264 -24.60 -15.39 21.43
CA THR A 264 -24.08 -15.94 22.69
C THR A 264 -24.90 -15.47 23.90
N TYR A 265 -25.26 -14.17 23.95
CA TYR A 265 -26.09 -13.63 25.01
C TYR A 265 -27.50 -14.23 25.03
N LEU A 266 -28.14 -14.36 23.86
CA LEU A 266 -29.46 -14.97 23.73
C LEU A 266 -29.42 -16.46 24.06
N GLY A 267 -28.37 -17.18 23.65
CA GLY A 267 -28.16 -18.58 24.01
C GLY A 267 -27.99 -18.78 25.51
N ALA A 268 -27.19 -17.92 26.16
CA ALA A 268 -27.03 -17.92 27.62
C ALA A 268 -28.36 -17.62 28.33
N LYS A 269 -29.12 -16.62 27.86
CA LYS A 269 -30.43 -16.24 28.44
C LYS A 269 -31.48 -17.35 28.27
N LYS A 270 -31.53 -18.02 27.11
CA LYS A 270 -32.45 -19.14 26.85
C LYS A 270 -32.17 -20.32 27.79
N ASN A 271 -30.90 -20.69 27.96
CA ASN A 271 -30.50 -21.77 28.87
C ASN A 271 -30.86 -21.48 30.34
N ILE A 272 -30.92 -20.20 30.74
CA ILE A 272 -31.34 -19.80 32.09
C ILE A 272 -32.88 -19.92 32.24
N ASN A 273 -33.65 -19.55 31.22
CA ASN A 273 -35.10 -19.62 31.25
C ASN A 273 -35.68 -21.04 31.09
N GLU A 274 -34.98 -21.97 30.44
CA GLU A 274 -35.41 -23.38 30.33
C GLU A 274 -35.13 -24.21 31.60
N ARG A 275 -34.40 -23.64 32.58
CA ARG A 275 -34.07 -24.29 33.86
C ARG A 275 -34.73 -23.65 35.09
N SER A 276 -35.65 -22.72 34.89
CA SER A 276 -36.52 -22.15 35.93
C SER A 276 -37.93 -22.75 35.84
#